data_AF-A0A1W9R1F7-F1
#
_entry.id   AF-A0A1W9R1F7-F1
#
_cell.length_a   1.000
_cell.length_b   1.000
_cell.length_c   1.000
_cell.angle_alpha   90.00
_cell.angle_beta   90.00
_cell.angle_gamma   90.00
#
_symmetry.space_group_name_H-M   'P 1'
#
loop_
_entity.id
_entity.type
_entity.pdbx_description
1 polymer ?
#
loop_
_entity_poly.entity_id
_entity_poly.type
_entity_poly.pdbx_seq_one_letter_code
_entity_poly.pdbx_strand_id
1 'polypeptide(L)'
;MLRNLIVLVPFPFDGFSETKLRPALCLTDEIGKFKHVIIAFISSSTPKELIESDLVIIKGSKDWEGTGLVVDSVIRLHKIVTIPKNLLIRKLGSINKSVEKEVISKLKNLFEY
;
A
#
# COMPACT_ATOMS: atom_id res chain seq x y z
N MET A 1 1.79 10.47 -12.28
CA MET A 1 1.84 9.01 -12.14
C MET A 1 1.90 8.70 -10.65
N LEU A 2 0.91 7.96 -10.14
CA LEU A 2 0.77 7.54 -8.75
C LEU A 2 1.00 6.05 -8.57
N ARG A 3 0.80 5.23 -9.61
CA ARG A 3 1.01 3.79 -9.51
C ARG A 3 2.41 3.47 -8.97
N ASN A 4 2.49 2.48 -8.07
CA ASN A 4 3.70 2.03 -7.38
C ASN A 4 4.30 3.05 -6.37
N LEU A 5 3.63 4.16 -6.11
CA LEU A 5 4.04 5.08 -5.05
C LEU A 5 3.53 4.62 -3.69
N ILE A 6 4.35 4.84 -2.67
CA ILE A 6 3.93 4.74 -1.28
C ILE A 6 3.57 6.14 -0.81
N VAL A 7 2.36 6.30 -0.32
CA VAL A 7 1.76 7.58 0.08
C VAL A 7 1.23 7.49 1.49
N LEU A 8 1.18 8.63 2.17
CA LEU A 8 0.55 8.75 3.47
C LEU A 8 -0.91 9.16 3.29
N VAL A 9 -1.83 8.40 3.89
CA VAL A 9 -3.28 8.66 3.82
C VAL A 9 -3.88 8.65 5.21
N PRO A 10 -4.97 9.41 5.46
CA PRO A 10 -5.80 9.19 6.64
C PRO A 10 -6.39 7.78 6.55
N PHE A 11 -6.27 6.99 7.60
CA PHE A 11 -6.85 5.65 7.67
C PHE A 11 -8.21 5.70 8.39
N PRO A 12 -9.35 5.46 7.72
CA PRO A 12 -10.65 5.64 8.35
C PRO A 12 -11.37 4.30 8.55
N PHE A 13 -10.83 3.31 9.29
CA PHE A 13 -11.53 2.01 9.41
C PHE A 13 -11.42 1.28 10.76
N ASP A 14 -10.91 1.93 11.80
CA ASP A 14 -11.00 1.43 13.16
C ASP A 14 -11.90 2.45 13.87
N GLY A 15 -13.04 2.04 14.45
CA GLY A 15 -14.07 2.91 15.04
C GLY A 15 -13.65 3.75 16.26
N PHE A 16 -12.39 4.18 16.31
CA PHE A 16 -11.79 4.96 17.38
C PHE A 16 -11.52 6.39 16.89
N SER A 17 -11.86 7.33 17.77
CA SER A 17 -11.83 8.79 17.76
C SER A 17 -10.62 9.52 17.13
N GLU A 18 -9.60 8.83 16.60
CA GLU A 18 -8.40 9.46 16.05
C GLU A 18 -8.03 8.88 14.68
N THR A 19 -8.06 9.73 13.65
CA THR A 19 -7.63 9.36 12.29
C THR A 19 -6.10 9.24 12.27
N LYS A 20 -5.58 8.02 12.47
CA LYS A 20 -4.14 7.75 12.33
C LYS A 20 -3.75 7.82 10.86
N LEU A 21 -2.67 8.52 10.56
CA LEU A 21 -2.04 8.52 9.25
C LEU A 21 -1.30 7.20 9.04
N ARG A 22 -1.58 6.51 7.94
CA ARG A 22 -0.92 5.23 7.61
C ARG A 22 -0.36 5.26 6.19
N PRO A 23 0.77 4.58 5.93
CA PRO A 23 1.24 4.39 4.57
C PRO A 23 0.29 3.49 3.78
N ALA A 24 0.20 3.73 2.47
CA ALA A 24 -0.53 2.92 1.53
C ALA A 24 0.22 2.85 0.19
N LEU A 25 0.09 1.73 -0.52
CA LEU A 25 0.60 1.54 -1.87
C LEU A 25 -0.47 1.92 -2.88
N CYS A 26 -0.17 2.83 -3.80
CA CYS A 26 -1.03 3.13 -4.95
C CYS A 26 -0.94 2.01 -6.00
N LEU A 27 -2.04 1.30 -6.21
CA LEU A 27 -2.15 0.22 -7.19
C LEU A 27 -2.44 0.73 -8.60
N THR A 28 -3.06 1.91 -8.71
CA THR A 28 -3.42 2.54 -9.98
C THR A 28 -2.92 3.98 -10.06
N ASP A 29 -2.95 4.54 -11.27
CA ASP A 29 -2.99 5.99 -11.47
C ASP A 29 -4.40 6.53 -11.15
N GLU A 30 -4.60 7.83 -11.38
CA GLU A 30 -5.91 8.48 -11.25
C GLU A 30 -6.91 7.93 -12.27
N ILE A 31 -8.09 7.52 -11.80
CA ILE A 31 -9.17 6.97 -12.61
C ILE A 31 -10.37 7.92 -12.59
N GLY A 32 -10.89 8.21 -13.79
CA GLY A 32 -12.12 8.95 -14.00
C GLY A 32 -12.04 10.45 -13.67
N LYS A 33 -13.16 11.15 -13.86
CA LYS A 33 -13.28 12.61 -13.69
C LYS A 33 -12.93 13.08 -12.27
N PHE A 34 -13.22 12.25 -11.27
CA PHE A 34 -13.03 12.56 -9.86
C PHE A 34 -11.63 12.20 -9.33
N LYS A 35 -10.72 11.73 -10.20
CA LYS A 35 -9.32 11.42 -9.85
C LYS A 35 -9.21 10.45 -8.68
N HIS A 36 -9.95 9.34 -8.76
CA HIS A 36 -9.89 8.29 -7.76
C HIS A 36 -8.61 7.45 -7.92
N VAL A 37 -8.12 6.90 -6.83
CA VAL A 37 -6.94 6.03 -6.80
C VAL A 37 -7.27 4.81 -5.97
N ILE A 38 -6.93 3.63 -6.50
CA ILE A 38 -7.05 2.38 -5.76
C ILE A 38 -5.74 2.19 -4.98
N ILE A 39 -5.85 1.97 -3.67
CA ILE A 39 -4.72 1.80 -2.77
C ILE A 39 -4.82 0.50 -1.98
N ALA A 40 -3.69 -0.09 -1.62
CA ALA A 40 -3.58 -1.18 -0.64
C ALA A 40 -2.91 -0.65 0.64
N PHE A 41 -3.42 -1.05 1.80
CA PHE A 41 -2.87 -0.57 3.07
C PHE A 41 -1.54 -1.22 3.44
N ILE A 42 -0.69 -0.43 4.11
CA ILE A 42 0.58 -0.90 4.68
C ILE A 42 0.48 -0.81 6.20
N SER A 43 0.85 -1.89 6.88
CA SER A 43 0.89 -1.99 8.34
C SER A 43 2.33 -2.19 8.82
N SER A 44 2.72 -1.50 9.89
CA SER A 44 3.96 -1.77 10.63
C SER A 44 3.81 -2.92 11.64
N SER A 45 2.59 -3.37 11.90
CA SER A 45 2.33 -4.56 12.70
C SER A 45 2.30 -5.77 11.77
N THR A 46 3.41 -6.49 11.74
CA THR A 46 3.54 -7.77 11.04
C THR A 46 2.76 -8.83 11.83
N PRO A 47 1.73 -9.45 11.25
CA PRO A 47 0.99 -10.51 11.93
C PRO A 47 1.88 -11.73 12.18
N LYS A 48 1.55 -12.52 13.21
CA LYS A 48 2.26 -13.78 13.51
C LYS A 48 2.16 -14.79 12.36
N GLU A 49 1.03 -14.76 11.64
CA GLU A 49 0.78 -15.59 10.47
C GLU A 49 0.51 -14.68 9.28
N LEU A 50 1.31 -14.85 8.23
CA LEU A 50 1.14 -14.17 6.96
C LEU A 50 0.16 -14.96 6.10
N ILE A 51 -0.74 -14.26 5.43
CA ILE A 51 -1.60 -14.87 4.41
C ILE A 51 -1.05 -14.60 3.00
N GLU A 52 -1.59 -15.29 2.00
CA GLU A 52 -1.06 -15.24 0.63
C GLU A 52 -1.04 -13.82 0.02
N SER A 53 -2.01 -12.99 0.40
CA SER A 53 -2.12 -11.58 -0.05
C SER A 53 -1.25 -10.60 0.74
N ASP A 54 -0.52 -11.07 1.75
CA ASP A 54 0.46 -10.25 2.47
C ASP A 54 1.80 -10.25 1.74
N LEU A 55 2.42 -9.08 1.64
CA LEU A 55 3.78 -8.90 1.10
C LEU A 55 4.61 -8.15 2.13
N VAL A 56 5.70 -8.78 2.60
CA VAL A 56 6.56 -8.20 3.64
C VAL A 56 7.69 -7.39 3.01
N ILE A 57 7.87 -6.16 3.48
CA ILE A 57 9.00 -5.29 3.16
C ILE A 57 9.89 -5.20 4.40
N ILE A 58 11.04 -5.86 4.36
CA ILE A 58 12.02 -5.90 5.46
C ILE A 58 12.95 -4.69 5.35
N LYS A 59 13.09 -3.92 6.42
CA LYS A 59 13.96 -2.75 6.50
C LYS A 59 15.41 -3.12 6.18
N GLY A 60 16.05 -2.31 5.32
CA GLY A 60 17.43 -2.52 4.90
C GLY A 60 17.60 -3.56 3.78
N SER A 61 16.53 -4.22 3.34
CA SER A 61 16.56 -5.07 2.14
C SER A 61 16.56 -4.23 0.85
N LYS A 62 16.88 -4.87 -0.29
CA LYS A 62 16.77 -4.25 -1.62
C LYS A 62 15.34 -3.83 -1.98
N ASP A 63 14.35 -4.52 -1.41
CA ASP A 63 12.92 -4.25 -1.63
C ASP A 63 12.38 -3.11 -0.77
N TRP A 64 13.14 -2.73 0.26
CA TRP A 64 12.85 -1.58 1.12
C TRP A 64 13.46 -0.28 0.58
N GLU A 65 14.53 -0.34 -0.20
CA GLU A 65 15.21 0.84 -0.72
C GLU A 65 14.26 1.72 -1.56
N GLY A 66 14.21 3.02 -1.25
CA GLY A 66 13.35 3.97 -1.95
C GLY A 66 11.87 3.96 -1.53
N THR A 67 11.44 3.06 -0.65
CA THR A 67 10.04 2.99 -0.18
C THR A 67 9.64 4.13 0.75
N GLY A 68 10.60 4.70 1.48
CA GLY A 68 10.35 5.71 2.51
C GLY A 68 9.72 5.16 3.80
N LEU A 69 9.61 3.83 3.93
CA LEU A 69 9.15 3.16 5.15
C LEU A 69 10.28 3.18 6.20
N VAL A 70 9.96 3.40 7.47
CA VAL A 70 10.98 3.54 8.54
C VAL A 70 11.22 2.27 9.35
N VAL A 71 10.33 1.30 9.21
CA VAL A 71 10.30 0.02 9.94
C VAL A 71 9.86 -1.10 8.99
N ASP A 72 10.06 -2.34 9.42
CA ASP A 72 9.47 -3.51 8.77
C ASP A 72 7.97 -3.30 8.61
N SER A 73 7.47 -3.65 7.44
CA SER A 73 6.10 -3.36 7.06
C SER A 73 5.51 -4.49 6.24
N VAL A 74 4.19 -4.63 6.27
CA VAL A 74 3.44 -5.57 5.44
C VAL A 74 2.44 -4.81 4.58
N ILE A 75 2.51 -5.00 3.26
CA ILE A 75 1.51 -4.54 2.30
C ILE A 75 0.39 -5.59 2.30
N ARG A 76 -0.83 -5.17 2.64
CA ARG A 76 -1.99 -6.06 2.73
C ARG A 76 -2.85 -5.92 1.49
N LEU A 77 -2.64 -6.79 0.51
CA LEU A 77 -3.31 -6.70 -0.80
C LEU A 77 -4.79 -7.09 -0.73
N HIS A 78 -5.24 -7.74 0.35
CA HIS A 78 -6.68 -7.94 0.62
C HIS A 78 -7.36 -6.71 1.23
N LYS A 79 -6.61 -5.70 1.69
CA LYS A 79 -7.15 -4.46 2.26
C LYS A 79 -7.02 -3.32 1.24
N ILE A 80 -7.82 -3.41 0.19
CA ILE A 80 -7.86 -2.43 -0.90
C ILE A 80 -9.05 -1.50 -0.72
N VAL A 81 -8.84 -0.21 -0.97
CA VAL A 81 -9.92 0.77 -1.02
C VAL A 81 -9.70 1.75 -2.17
N THR A 82 -10.79 2.35 -2.63
CA THR A 82 -10.75 3.47 -3.57
C THR A 82 -10.93 4.78 -2.81
N ILE A 83 -10.00 5.72 -3.00
CA ILE A 83 -10.08 7.06 -2.39
C ILE A 83 -9.94 8.16 -3.45
N PRO A 84 -10.53 9.35 -3.24
CA PRO A 84 -10.21 10.50 -4.07
C PRO A 84 -8.77 10.96 -3.83
N LYS A 85 -8.06 11.40 -4.88
CA LYS A 85 -6.66 11.82 -4.82
C LYS A 85 -6.38 12.91 -3.78
N ASN A 86 -7.35 13.76 -3.47
CA ASN A 86 -7.20 14.83 -2.47
C ASN A 86 -6.99 14.30 -1.04
N LEU A 87 -7.27 13.02 -0.76
CA LEU A 87 -6.94 12.38 0.53
C LEU A 87 -5.48 11.91 0.61
N LEU A 88 -4.72 11.97 -0.49
CA LEU A 88 -3.28 11.69 -0.46
C LEU A 88 -2.56 12.86 0.20
N ILE A 89 -1.97 12.64 1.37
CA ILE A 89 -1.32 13.71 2.15
C ILE A 89 0.06 14.02 1.59
N ARG A 90 0.91 12.99 1.41
CA ARG A 90 2.24 13.14 0.81
C ARG A 90 2.78 11.82 0.28
N LYS A 91 3.72 11.92 -0.66
CA LYS A 91 4.55 10.79 -1.10
C LYS A 91 5.62 10.49 -0.04
N LEU A 92 5.78 9.21 0.29
CA LEU A 92 6.88 8.70 1.10
C LEU A 92 8.00 8.13 0.22
N GLY A 93 7.63 7.41 -0.84
CA GLY A 93 8.58 6.76 -1.73
C GLY A 93 7.91 5.97 -2.84
N SER A 94 8.57 4.94 -3.33
CA SER A 94 8.05 4.02 -4.35
C SER A 94 8.62 2.63 -4.19
N ILE A 95 7.86 1.63 -4.62
CA ILE A 95 8.35 0.26 -4.68
C ILE A 95 9.24 0.04 -5.91
N ASN A 96 10.17 -0.91 -5.81
CA ASN A 96 11.03 -1.29 -6.93
C ASN A 96 10.31 -2.26 -7.89
N LYS A 97 10.99 -2.67 -8.96
CA LYS A 97 10.45 -3.60 -9.97
C LYS A 97 10.24 -5.02 -9.46
N SER A 98 10.98 -5.45 -8.45
CA SER A 98 10.83 -6.77 -7.84
C SER A 98 9.49 -6.84 -7.09
N VAL A 99 9.28 -5.89 -6.18
CA VAL A 99 8.04 -5.75 -5.41
C VAL A 99 6.84 -5.53 -6.34
N GLU A 100 6.97 -4.73 -7.39
CA GLU A 100 5.88 -4.54 -8.37
C GLU A 100 5.41 -5.87 -8.98
N LYS A 101 6.35 -6.76 -9.35
CA LYS A 101 6.01 -8.08 -9.91
C LYS A 101 5.29 -8.96 -8.89
N GLU A 102 5.76 -8.96 -7.64
CA GLU A 102 5.14 -9.74 -6.58
C GLU A 102 3.74 -9.23 -6.24
N VAL A 103 3.54 -7.90 -6.19
CA VAL A 103 2.22 -7.27 -6.04
C VAL A 103 1.28 -7.73 -7.14
N ILE A 104 1.71 -7.70 -8.41
CA ILE A 104 0.89 -8.16 -9.54
C ILE A 104 0.52 -9.64 -9.39
N SER A 105 1.49 -10.49 -9.05
CA SER A 105 1.26 -11.93 -8.87
C SER A 105 0.26 -12.22 -7.76
N LYS A 106 0.44 -11.58 -6.59
CA LYS A 106 -0.46 -11.78 -5.44
C LYS A 106 -1.85 -11.22 -5.68
N LEU A 107 -1.98 -10.09 -6.41
CA LEU A 107 -3.27 -9.56 -6.80
C LEU A 107 -4.02 -10.49 -7.76
N LYS A 108 -3.32 -11.08 -8.73
CA LYS A 108 -3.89 -12.09 -9.62
C LYS A 108 -4.43 -13.29 -8.84
N ASN A 109 -3.63 -13.86 -7.95
CA ASN A 109 -4.05 -14.96 -7.08
C ASN A 109 -5.25 -14.56 -6.21
N LEU A 110 -5.21 -13.37 -5.58
CA LEU A 110 -6.27 -12.88 -4.70
C LEU A 110 -7.63 -12.74 -5.42
N PHE A 111 -7.62 -12.34 -6.68
CA PHE A 111 -8.84 -12.16 -7.48
C PHE A 111 -9.12 -13.33 -8.43
N GLU A 112 -8.39 -14.44 -8.28
CA GLU A 112 -8.55 -15.66 -9.09
C GLU A 112 -8.39 -15.43 -10.61
N TYR A 113 -7.42 -14.58 -11.01
CA TYR A 113 -7.08 -14.23 -12.41
C TYR A 113 -5.73 -14.76 -12.91
#